data_AF-A0AAD6CLD8-F1
#
_entry.id   AF-A0AAD6CLD8-F1
#
_cell.length_a   1.000
_cell.length_b   1.000
_cell.length_c   1.000
_cell.angle_alpha   90.00
_cell.angle_beta   90.00
_cell.angle_gamma   90.00
#
_symmetry.space_group_name_H-M   'P 1'
#
loop_
_entity.id
_entity.type
_entity.pdbx_description
1 polymer ?
#
loop_
_entity_poly.entity_id
_entity_poly.type
_entity_poly.pdbx_seq_one_letter_code
_entity_poly.pdbx_strand_id
1 'polypeptide(L)'
;MYGLLCSVLLRVSADTRRLILSSDLVPAEQHHYVPWNICRLDKRAISLVQLYDTTFRESNPNCIVIWHSVCMLLTADLNLLSRAAGRDGPESMSDARRDLTCWAYTPAARRACIHAAQTFRTLSHRKPADGTAFQSVRTLFMSALILGFYLLGSPANAYLEGPSKRDQFDLANSVVDWKIIGDEGISNDGTPSMAPHDPARLEDAAVRFIRFGGPILIDGKKYEPGPRHAQRILLEFAGLLDEVGTHWMANYARLLYMVHDTMAAPHPRS
;
A
#
# COMPACT_ATOMS: atom_id res chain seq x y z
N MET A 1 23.46 -5.60 -1.41
CA MET A 1 22.03 -5.47 -1.79
C MET A 1 21.28 -4.47 -0.90
N TYR A 2 21.27 -4.68 0.43
CA TYR A 2 20.59 -3.79 1.39
C TYR A 2 20.95 -2.29 1.24
N GLY A 3 22.25 -1.94 1.11
CA GLY A 3 22.69 -0.55 0.93
C GLY A 3 22.18 0.12 -0.37
N LEU A 4 22.13 -0.64 -1.48
CA LEU A 4 21.56 -0.15 -2.74
C LEU A 4 20.07 0.17 -2.56
N LEU A 5 19.31 -0.75 -1.98
CA LEU A 5 17.90 -0.57 -1.70
C LEU A 5 17.63 0.62 -0.77
N CYS A 6 18.41 0.80 0.29
CA CYS A 6 18.31 1.98 1.15
C CYS A 6 18.60 3.28 0.39
N SER A 7 19.62 3.30 -0.48
CA SER A 7 19.94 4.48 -1.28
C SER A 7 18.80 4.84 -2.25
N VAL A 8 18.16 3.84 -2.84
CA VAL A 8 17.00 3.99 -3.72
C VAL A 8 15.81 4.51 -2.93
N LEU A 9 15.51 3.89 -1.80
CA LEU A 9 14.43 4.30 -0.91
C LEU A 9 14.59 5.77 -0.50
N LEU A 10 15.80 6.19 -0.11
CA LEU A 10 16.09 7.57 0.25
C LEU A 10 15.84 8.53 -0.92
N ARG A 11 16.24 8.14 -2.13
CA ARG A 11 16.02 8.94 -3.33
C ARG A 11 14.54 9.04 -3.68
N VAL A 12 13.83 7.91 -3.80
CA VAL A 12 12.38 7.91 -4.06
C VAL A 12 11.66 8.72 -2.99
N SER A 13 12.04 8.58 -1.72
CA SER A 13 11.45 9.38 -0.64
C SER A 13 11.74 10.88 -0.80
N ALA A 14 12.95 11.25 -1.23
CA ALA A 14 13.34 12.64 -1.47
C ALA A 14 12.66 13.22 -2.72
N ASP A 15 12.57 12.45 -3.80
CA ASP A 15 11.92 12.83 -5.05
C ASP A 15 10.41 12.95 -4.84
N THR A 16 9.75 11.97 -4.23
CA THR A 16 8.34 12.05 -3.86
C THR A 16 8.09 13.25 -2.94
N ARG A 17 8.94 13.50 -1.93
CA ARG A 17 8.82 14.68 -1.09
C ARG A 17 8.94 15.98 -1.89
N ARG A 18 9.95 16.09 -2.76
CA ARG A 18 10.13 17.29 -3.59
C ARG A 18 8.97 17.49 -4.57
N LEU A 19 8.52 16.42 -5.21
CA LEU A 19 7.55 16.46 -6.30
C LEU A 19 6.10 16.51 -5.82
N ILE A 20 5.80 16.17 -4.58
CA ILE A 20 4.44 16.24 -4.02
C ILE A 20 4.30 17.38 -3.00
N LEU A 21 5.30 17.60 -2.15
CA LEU A 21 5.20 18.62 -1.09
C LEU A 21 5.73 20.00 -1.50
N SER A 22 6.67 20.07 -2.45
CA SER A 22 7.23 21.35 -2.93
C SER A 22 6.91 21.66 -4.40
N SER A 23 6.00 20.90 -5.01
CA SER A 23 5.68 21.06 -6.42
C SER A 23 4.60 22.10 -6.62
N ASP A 24 5.02 23.27 -7.11
CA ASP A 24 4.18 24.22 -7.87
C ASP A 24 3.84 23.69 -9.28
N LEU A 25 4.25 22.46 -9.65
CA LEU A 25 4.21 22.00 -11.04
C LEU A 25 2.83 21.50 -11.44
N VAL A 26 2.09 20.83 -10.54
CA VAL A 26 0.76 20.28 -10.82
C VAL A 26 -0.05 20.01 -9.52
N PRO A 27 -1.36 20.34 -9.45
CA PRO A 27 -2.21 20.02 -8.30
C PRO A 27 -2.35 18.51 -8.02
N ALA A 28 -2.37 18.11 -6.74
CA ALA A 28 -2.47 16.70 -6.31
C ALA A 28 -3.71 15.96 -6.88
N GLU A 29 -4.81 16.68 -7.08
CA GLU A 29 -6.05 16.18 -7.69
C GLU A 29 -5.82 15.65 -9.12
N GLN A 30 -4.96 16.29 -9.91
CA GLN A 30 -4.68 15.90 -11.29
C GLN A 30 -3.85 14.61 -11.40
N HIS A 31 -3.30 14.13 -10.29
CA HIS A 31 -2.54 12.89 -10.23
C HIS A 31 -3.25 11.79 -9.45
N HIS A 32 -4.49 12.04 -9.01
CA HIS A 32 -5.29 11.13 -8.18
C HIS A 32 -4.52 10.56 -6.98
N TYR A 33 -3.58 11.34 -6.43
CA TYR A 33 -2.73 10.94 -5.30
C TYR A 33 -1.86 9.69 -5.57
N VAL A 34 -1.46 9.48 -6.83
CA VAL A 34 -0.55 8.40 -7.27
C VAL A 34 0.83 9.00 -7.60
N PRO A 35 1.82 8.91 -6.69
CA PRO A 35 3.16 9.48 -6.89
C PRO A 35 3.85 9.08 -8.19
N TRP A 36 3.63 7.84 -8.64
CA TRP A 36 4.19 7.31 -9.88
C TRP A 36 3.89 8.19 -11.10
N ASN A 37 2.72 8.82 -11.15
CA ASN A 37 2.30 9.66 -12.27
C ASN A 37 3.27 10.83 -12.52
N ILE A 38 3.97 11.25 -11.46
CA ILE A 38 5.01 12.29 -11.48
C ILE A 38 6.40 11.65 -11.58
N CYS A 39 6.67 10.61 -10.78
CA CYS A 39 7.99 9.99 -10.67
C CYS A 39 8.41 9.18 -11.92
N ARG A 40 7.48 8.76 -12.79
CA ARG A 40 7.78 8.00 -14.02
C ARG A 40 8.69 8.73 -15.01
N LEU A 41 8.84 10.05 -14.86
CA LEU A 41 9.79 10.84 -15.65
C LEU A 41 11.25 10.50 -15.32
N ASP A 42 11.52 9.89 -14.16
CA ASP A 42 12.83 9.33 -13.81
C ASP A 42 12.93 7.87 -14.26
N LYS A 43 13.71 7.64 -15.33
CA LYS A 43 13.99 6.30 -15.90
C LYS A 43 14.53 5.29 -14.89
N ARG A 44 15.14 5.73 -13.79
CA ARG A 44 15.74 4.85 -12.79
C ARG A 44 14.71 4.25 -11.84
N ALA A 45 13.62 4.97 -11.52
CA ALA A 45 12.53 4.44 -10.70
C ALA A 45 11.85 3.22 -11.35
N ILE A 46 11.73 3.24 -12.69
CA ILE A 46 11.18 2.15 -13.50
C ILE A 46 12.03 0.87 -13.39
N SER A 47 13.35 1.00 -13.46
CA SER A 47 14.28 -0.15 -13.47
C SER A 47 14.24 -1.01 -12.19
N LEU A 48 13.80 -0.45 -11.07
CA LEU A 48 13.77 -1.13 -9.77
C LEU A 48 12.49 -1.93 -9.52
N VAL A 49 11.35 -1.47 -10.04
CA VAL A 49 10.10 -2.23 -10.02
C VAL A 49 10.29 -3.57 -10.73
N GLN A 50 11.13 -3.58 -11.78
CA GLN A 50 11.43 -4.75 -12.60
C GLN A 50 12.50 -5.68 -12.00
N LEU A 51 13.21 -5.28 -10.94
CA LEU A 51 14.36 -6.01 -10.37
C LEU A 51 13.97 -7.17 -9.42
N TYR A 52 12.68 -7.33 -9.11
CA TYR A 52 12.21 -8.21 -8.02
C TYR A 52 12.66 -9.68 -8.16
N ASP A 53 12.46 -10.28 -9.33
CA ASP A 53 12.38 -11.73 -9.42
C ASP A 53 13.74 -12.45 -9.40
N THR A 54 14.78 -11.90 -10.01
CA THR A 54 16.10 -12.58 -10.06
C THR A 54 16.89 -12.44 -8.76
N THR A 55 16.48 -11.54 -7.87
CA THR A 55 17.37 -11.02 -6.81
C THR A 55 16.76 -11.17 -5.41
N PHE A 56 15.43 -11.05 -5.26
CA PHE A 56 14.82 -10.86 -3.94
C PHE A 56 14.04 -12.06 -3.39
N ARG A 57 13.68 -13.06 -4.21
CA ARG A 57 12.87 -14.20 -3.77
C ARG A 57 13.54 -15.03 -2.66
N GLU A 58 14.87 -15.06 -2.62
CA GLU A 58 15.68 -15.75 -1.61
C GLU A 58 16.45 -14.78 -0.69
N SER A 59 16.14 -13.49 -0.74
CA SER A 59 16.84 -12.47 0.03
C SER A 59 16.34 -12.36 1.47
N ASN A 60 17.15 -11.74 2.33
CA ASN A 60 16.77 -11.40 3.71
C ASN A 60 15.42 -10.65 3.75
N PRO A 61 14.50 -10.98 4.69
CA PRO A 61 13.20 -10.34 4.81
C PRO A 61 13.22 -8.81 4.82
N ASN A 62 14.25 -8.19 5.41
CA ASN A 62 14.38 -6.73 5.43
C ASN A 62 14.61 -6.15 4.01
N CYS A 63 15.30 -6.86 3.11
CA CYS A 63 15.45 -6.44 1.71
C CYS A 63 14.11 -6.49 0.96
N ILE A 64 13.34 -7.57 1.16
CA ILE A 64 12.01 -7.75 0.57
C ILE A 64 11.08 -6.62 1.03
N VAL A 65 11.09 -6.32 2.34
CA VAL A 65 10.30 -5.23 2.91
C VAL A 65 10.71 -3.86 2.38
N ILE A 66 12.00 -3.57 2.19
CA ILE A 66 12.42 -2.31 1.57
C ILE A 66 11.89 -2.20 0.13
N TRP A 67 11.94 -3.29 -0.64
CA TRP A 67 11.40 -3.29 -2.00
C TRP A 67 9.89 -3.00 -2.02
N HIS A 68 9.11 -3.66 -1.13
CA HIS A 68 7.70 -3.34 -0.95
C HIS A 68 7.49 -1.87 -0.55
N SER A 69 8.34 -1.33 0.33
CA SER A 69 8.29 0.07 0.73
C SER A 69 8.48 1.02 -0.45
N VAL A 70 9.43 0.73 -1.35
CA VAL A 70 9.66 1.55 -2.54
C VAL A 70 8.44 1.50 -3.45
N CYS A 71 7.86 0.32 -3.68
CA CYS A 71 6.68 0.19 -4.52
C CYS A 71 5.47 0.93 -3.92
N MET A 72 5.24 0.79 -2.61
CA MET A 72 4.18 1.53 -1.91
C MET A 72 4.35 3.06 -1.99
N LEU A 73 5.58 3.57 -1.89
CA LEU A 73 5.89 4.99 -2.06
C LEU A 73 5.60 5.53 -3.47
N LEU A 74 5.59 4.65 -4.48
CA LEU A 74 5.26 5.01 -5.85
C LEU A 74 3.75 4.94 -6.10
N THR A 75 3.01 4.09 -5.38
CA THR A 75 1.58 3.86 -5.63
C THR A 75 0.63 4.55 -4.65
N ALA A 76 1.14 5.08 -3.54
CA ALA A 76 0.35 5.75 -2.52
C ALA A 76 1.02 7.03 -2.02
N ASP A 77 0.28 8.14 -2.01
CA ASP A 77 0.74 9.38 -1.38
C ASP A 77 0.70 9.25 0.15
N LEU A 78 1.86 8.98 0.76
CA LEU A 78 1.98 8.89 2.21
C LEU A 78 1.64 10.20 2.93
N ASN A 79 1.71 11.35 2.27
CA ASN A 79 1.30 12.62 2.85
C ASN A 79 -0.22 12.68 3.00
N LEU A 80 -0.97 12.24 1.98
CA LEU A 80 -2.41 12.04 2.07
C LEU A 80 -2.77 11.10 3.22
N LEU A 81 -2.15 9.92 3.28
CA LEU A 81 -2.43 8.94 4.34
C LEU A 81 -2.11 9.50 5.73
N SER A 82 -1.01 10.25 5.88
CA SER A 82 -0.62 10.88 7.15
C SER A 82 -1.61 11.97 7.58
N ARG A 83 -2.13 12.76 6.65
CA ARG A 83 -3.17 13.76 6.93
C ARG A 83 -4.49 13.08 7.32
N ALA A 84 -4.89 12.04 6.61
CA ALA A 84 -6.08 11.25 6.93
C ALA A 84 -5.98 10.52 8.30
N ALA A 85 -4.75 10.30 8.77
CA ALA A 85 -4.43 9.81 10.11
C ALA A 85 -4.42 10.90 11.20
N GLY A 86 -4.66 12.17 10.86
CA GLY A 86 -4.78 13.26 11.82
C GLY A 86 -3.51 14.07 12.09
N ARG A 87 -2.43 13.88 11.30
CA ARG A 87 -1.14 14.57 11.52
C ARG A 87 -1.27 16.10 11.62
N ASP A 88 -2.12 16.69 10.79
CA ASP A 88 -2.22 18.15 10.64
C ASP A 88 -3.53 18.70 11.26
N GLY A 89 -4.18 17.93 12.14
CA GLY A 89 -5.41 18.31 12.84
C GLY A 89 -6.72 17.88 12.15
N PRO A 90 -7.89 18.16 12.79
CA PRO A 90 -9.18 17.61 12.38
C PRO A 90 -9.69 18.06 11.01
N GLU A 91 -9.50 19.33 10.65
CA GLU A 91 -9.95 19.88 9.36
C GLU A 91 -9.19 19.22 8.19
N SER A 92 -7.87 19.23 8.25
CA SER A 92 -6.99 18.56 7.27
C SER A 92 -7.28 17.06 7.15
N MET A 93 -7.63 16.41 8.26
CA MET A 93 -8.01 15.00 8.28
C MET A 93 -9.33 14.74 7.55
N SER A 94 -10.34 15.60 7.71
CA SER A 94 -11.63 15.46 7.01
C SER A 94 -11.44 15.60 5.50
N ASP A 95 -10.69 16.61 5.06
CA ASP A 95 -10.36 16.81 3.64
C ASP A 95 -9.56 15.65 3.06
N ALA A 96 -8.51 15.21 3.76
CA ALA A 96 -7.71 14.07 3.31
C ALA A 96 -8.55 12.78 3.25
N ARG A 97 -9.50 12.56 4.17
CA ARG A 97 -10.40 11.40 4.12
C ARG A 97 -11.38 11.45 2.96
N ARG A 98 -11.81 12.63 2.52
CA ARG A 98 -12.60 12.79 1.28
C ARG A 98 -11.77 12.37 0.07
N ASP A 99 -10.52 12.83 0.01
CA ASP A 99 -9.56 12.54 -1.07
C ASP A 99 -9.14 11.06 -1.13
N LEU A 100 -9.18 10.33 0.00
CA LEU A 100 -8.92 8.89 0.03
C LEU A 100 -9.82 8.11 -0.93
N THR A 101 -11.05 8.56 -1.12
CA THR A 101 -12.00 7.94 -2.04
C THR A 101 -11.42 7.92 -3.45
N CYS A 102 -10.92 9.06 -3.94
CA CYS A 102 -10.30 9.20 -5.25
C CYS A 102 -9.11 8.25 -5.40
N TRP A 103 -8.22 8.18 -4.40
CA TRP A 103 -7.09 7.27 -4.41
C TRP A 103 -7.53 5.79 -4.41
N ALA A 104 -8.47 5.41 -3.54
CA ALA A 104 -8.93 4.02 -3.39
C ALA A 104 -9.53 3.44 -4.69
N TYR A 105 -10.13 4.26 -5.55
CA TYR A 105 -10.62 3.82 -6.87
C TYR A 105 -9.50 3.52 -7.87
N THR A 106 -8.26 3.96 -7.62
CA THR A 106 -7.16 3.75 -8.56
C THR A 106 -6.64 2.31 -8.54
N PRO A 107 -6.25 1.76 -9.70
CA PRO A 107 -5.45 0.54 -9.77
C PRO A 107 -4.16 0.60 -8.92
N ALA A 108 -3.55 1.79 -8.81
CA ALA A 108 -2.36 2.00 -8.00
C ALA A 108 -2.60 1.71 -6.51
N ALA A 109 -3.73 2.16 -5.95
CA ALA A 109 -4.10 1.85 -4.57
C ALA A 109 -4.23 0.35 -4.34
N ARG A 110 -4.86 -0.37 -5.28
CA ARG A 110 -5.00 -1.83 -5.21
C ARG A 110 -3.65 -2.54 -5.30
N ARG A 111 -2.74 -2.08 -6.16
CA ARG A 111 -1.35 -2.54 -6.18
C ARG A 111 -0.64 -2.27 -4.85
N ALA A 112 -0.86 -1.11 -4.24
CA ALA A 112 -0.30 -0.77 -2.93
C ALA A 112 -0.80 -1.74 -1.84
N CYS A 113 -2.08 -2.14 -1.87
CA CYS A 113 -2.64 -3.10 -0.93
C CYS A 113 -1.94 -4.47 -0.99
N ILE A 114 -1.60 -4.95 -2.19
CA ILE A 114 -0.84 -6.22 -2.34
C ILE A 114 0.52 -6.09 -1.65
N HIS A 115 1.28 -5.03 -1.93
CA HIS A 115 2.58 -4.82 -1.29
C HIS A 115 2.48 -4.66 0.25
N ALA A 116 1.43 -4.00 0.73
CA ALA A 116 1.16 -3.84 2.16
C ALA A 116 0.86 -5.18 2.84
N ALA A 117 0.04 -6.02 2.22
CA ALA A 117 -0.29 -7.36 2.73
C ALA A 117 0.93 -8.31 2.69
N GLN A 118 1.74 -8.25 1.62
CA GLN A 118 2.98 -9.03 1.56
C GLN A 118 4.02 -8.56 2.57
N THR A 119 4.05 -7.27 2.92
CA THR A 119 4.88 -6.76 4.02
C THR A 119 4.45 -7.35 5.36
N PHE A 120 3.14 -7.35 5.64
CA PHE A 120 2.59 -7.97 6.85
C PHE A 120 3.01 -9.43 6.97
N ARG A 121 2.81 -10.21 5.90
CA ARG A 121 3.20 -11.63 5.86
C ARG A 121 4.71 -11.81 6.07
N THR A 122 5.52 -11.02 5.37
CA THR A 122 6.98 -11.14 5.47
C THR A 122 7.45 -10.91 6.90
N LEU A 123 6.83 -9.98 7.63
CA LEU A 123 7.21 -9.66 9.00
C LEU A 123 6.56 -10.57 10.05
N SER A 124 5.37 -11.14 9.78
CA SER A 124 4.75 -12.12 10.67
C SER A 124 5.46 -13.48 10.67
N HIS A 125 6.11 -13.86 9.55
CA HIS A 125 6.84 -15.12 9.43
C HIS A 125 8.37 -15.00 9.55
N ARG A 126 8.89 -13.81 9.85
CA ARG A 126 10.33 -13.61 10.00
C ARG A 126 10.87 -14.43 11.18
N LYS A 127 12.13 -14.83 11.12
CA LYS A 127 12.81 -15.48 12.25
C LYS A 127 13.41 -14.42 13.16
N PRO A 128 13.48 -14.65 14.49
CA PRO A 128 14.18 -13.73 15.40
C PRO A 128 15.62 -13.42 14.99
N ALA A 129 16.31 -14.40 14.38
CA ALA A 129 17.68 -14.26 13.88
C ALA A 129 17.83 -13.27 12.71
N ASP A 130 16.75 -12.94 12.00
CA ASP A 130 16.79 -11.99 10.87
C ASP A 130 16.96 -10.53 11.34
N GLY A 131 16.71 -10.27 12.63
CA GLY A 131 16.69 -8.93 13.22
C GLY A 131 15.57 -8.04 12.66
N THR A 132 15.41 -6.86 13.27
CA THR A 132 14.42 -5.86 12.82
C THR A 132 15.14 -4.60 12.38
N ALA A 133 15.13 -4.32 11.08
CA ALA A 133 15.53 -3.01 10.61
C ALA A 133 14.47 -1.95 10.96
N PHE A 134 14.90 -0.74 11.29
CA PHE A 134 14.02 0.43 11.47
C PHE A 134 13.05 0.61 10.29
N GLN A 135 13.58 0.45 9.07
CA GLN A 135 12.80 0.60 7.86
C GLN A 135 11.67 -0.43 7.78
N SER A 136 11.87 -1.64 8.30
CA SER A 136 10.84 -2.67 8.31
C SER A 136 9.65 -2.29 9.19
N VAL A 137 9.90 -1.74 10.38
CA VAL A 137 8.85 -1.22 11.28
C VAL A 137 8.11 -0.06 10.63
N ARG A 138 8.84 0.92 10.06
CA ARG A 138 8.22 2.04 9.35
C ARG A 138 7.36 1.55 8.18
N THR A 139 7.83 0.55 7.43
CA THR A 139 7.11 -0.01 6.28
C THR A 139 5.85 -0.75 6.73
N LEU A 140 5.90 -1.47 7.85
CA LEU A 140 4.74 -2.14 8.44
C LEU A 140 3.67 -1.13 8.87
N PHE A 141 4.08 -0.04 9.52
CA PHE A 141 3.18 1.07 9.86
C PHE A 141 2.50 1.65 8.61
N MET A 142 3.26 1.94 7.55
CA MET A 142 2.69 2.47 6.31
C MET A 142 1.76 1.47 5.61
N SER A 143 2.07 0.17 5.71
CA SER A 143 1.22 -0.90 5.19
C SER A 143 -0.15 -0.93 5.88
N ALA A 144 -0.17 -0.71 7.20
CA ALA A 144 -1.41 -0.59 7.97
C ALA A 144 -2.26 0.58 7.49
N LEU A 145 -1.64 1.75 7.28
CA LEU A 145 -2.34 2.93 6.77
C LEU A 145 -2.90 2.69 5.37
N ILE A 146 -2.12 2.08 4.46
CA ILE A 146 -2.57 1.77 3.09
C ILE A 146 -3.81 0.90 3.11
N LEU A 147 -3.78 -0.23 3.83
CA LEU A 147 -4.91 -1.16 3.87
C LEU A 147 -6.12 -0.59 4.62
N GLY A 148 -5.88 0.04 5.77
CA GLY A 148 -6.95 0.66 6.56
C GLY A 148 -7.65 1.79 5.80
N PHE A 149 -6.89 2.69 5.18
CA PHE A 149 -7.46 3.79 4.41
C PHE A 149 -8.03 3.37 3.06
N TYR A 150 -7.49 2.32 2.43
CA TYR A 150 -8.13 1.72 1.26
C TYR A 150 -9.53 1.21 1.60
N LEU A 151 -9.68 0.47 2.71
CA LEU A 151 -10.99 0.01 3.17
C LEU A 151 -11.93 1.16 3.54
N LEU A 152 -11.39 2.24 4.12
CA LEU A 152 -12.19 3.41 4.49
C LEU A 152 -12.67 4.21 3.26
N GLY A 153 -11.83 4.35 2.22
CA GLY A 153 -12.14 5.08 1.00
C GLY A 153 -12.86 4.26 -0.07
N SER A 154 -12.86 2.93 0.04
CA SER A 154 -13.59 2.04 -0.88
C SER A 154 -15.10 2.16 -0.66
N PRO A 155 -15.92 2.21 -1.72
CA PRO A 155 -17.36 2.29 -1.57
C PRO A 155 -17.93 0.95 -1.06
N ALA A 156 -18.95 1.01 -0.20
CA ALA A 156 -19.56 -0.19 0.40
C ALA A 156 -20.21 -1.14 -0.62
N ASN A 157 -20.55 -0.64 -1.80
CA ASN A 157 -21.19 -1.37 -2.89
C ASN A 157 -20.24 -1.77 -4.03
N ALA A 158 -18.92 -1.56 -3.90
CA ALA A 158 -17.96 -1.94 -4.96
C ALA A 158 -17.98 -3.45 -5.29
N TYR A 159 -18.48 -4.29 -4.39
CA TYR A 159 -18.33 -5.75 -4.47
C TYR A 159 -19.69 -6.49 -4.41
N LEU A 160 -20.74 -5.90 -4.99
CA LEU A 160 -22.12 -6.42 -4.93
C LEU A 160 -22.31 -7.77 -5.65
N GLU A 161 -21.45 -8.13 -6.59
CA GLU A 161 -21.42 -9.48 -7.15
C GLU A 161 -20.57 -10.36 -6.24
N GLY A 162 -21.23 -11.24 -5.48
CA GLY A 162 -20.56 -12.15 -4.56
C GLY A 162 -19.45 -12.92 -5.29
N PRO A 163 -18.21 -12.96 -4.76
CA PRO A 163 -17.10 -13.52 -5.49
C PRO A 163 -17.37 -15.01 -5.76
N SER A 164 -17.17 -15.43 -7.00
CA SER A 164 -17.03 -16.87 -7.25
C SER A 164 -15.80 -17.36 -6.45
N LYS A 165 -15.72 -18.65 -6.10
CA LYS A 165 -14.51 -19.18 -5.43
C LYS A 165 -13.21 -18.91 -6.21
N ARG A 166 -13.30 -18.63 -7.52
CA ARG A 166 -12.16 -18.26 -8.38
C ARG A 166 -11.68 -16.81 -8.19
N ASP A 167 -12.41 -15.99 -7.45
CA ASP A 167 -12.12 -14.57 -7.24
C ASP A 167 -11.57 -14.27 -5.84
N GLN A 168 -11.39 -15.31 -5.01
CA GLN A 168 -10.77 -15.17 -3.70
C GLN A 168 -9.25 -15.13 -3.85
N PHE A 169 -8.71 -13.92 -3.81
CA PHE A 169 -7.27 -13.66 -3.82
C PHE A 169 -6.85 -13.21 -2.42
N ASP A 170 -6.10 -14.04 -1.70
CA ASP A 170 -5.51 -13.66 -0.42
C ASP A 170 -4.25 -12.85 -0.69
N LEU A 171 -4.29 -11.54 -0.44
CA LEU A 171 -3.22 -10.60 -0.76
C LEU A 171 -1.93 -10.91 -0.01
N ALA A 172 -2.02 -11.53 1.18
CA ALA A 172 -0.87 -11.94 1.95
C ALA A 172 -0.41 -13.34 1.51
N ASN A 173 -1.32 -14.31 1.48
CA ASN A 173 -0.94 -15.72 1.36
C ASN A 173 -0.74 -16.24 -0.07
N SER A 174 -1.30 -15.56 -1.07
CA SER A 174 -1.15 -15.98 -2.46
C SER A 174 0.27 -15.76 -2.97
N VAL A 175 0.75 -16.65 -3.84
CA VAL A 175 2.00 -16.43 -4.57
C VAL A 175 1.74 -15.35 -5.61
N VAL A 176 2.48 -14.25 -5.53
CA VAL A 176 2.35 -13.13 -6.46
C VAL A 176 3.53 -13.12 -7.42
N ASP A 177 3.25 -13.33 -8.70
CA ASP A 177 4.25 -13.18 -9.74
C ASP A 177 4.30 -11.73 -10.25
N TRP A 178 5.26 -10.98 -9.73
CA TRP A 178 5.45 -9.58 -10.10
C TRP A 178 5.91 -9.39 -11.56
N LYS A 179 6.37 -10.43 -12.27
CA LYS A 179 6.62 -10.38 -13.71
C LYS A 179 5.31 -10.34 -14.50
N ILE A 180 4.34 -11.17 -14.10
CA ILE A 180 3.00 -11.22 -14.71
C ILE A 180 2.25 -9.91 -14.45
N ILE A 181 2.33 -9.37 -13.23
CA ILE A 181 1.78 -8.05 -12.89
C ILE A 181 2.45 -6.97 -13.75
N GLY A 182 3.78 -6.93 -13.79
CA GLY A 182 4.54 -5.94 -14.54
C GLY A 182 4.20 -4.51 -14.12
N ASP A 183 3.69 -3.73 -15.06
CA ASP A 183 3.34 -2.32 -14.95
C ASP A 183 1.84 -2.07 -14.64
N GLU A 184 1.08 -3.14 -14.40
CA GLU A 184 -0.33 -3.04 -14.03
C GLU A 184 -0.50 -2.20 -12.76
N GLY A 185 -1.41 -1.24 -12.78
CA GLY A 185 -1.61 -0.31 -11.66
C GLY A 185 -0.67 0.90 -11.61
N ILE A 186 0.28 1.03 -12.54
CA ILE A 186 1.17 2.21 -12.64
C ILE A 186 1.27 2.76 -14.08
N SER A 187 0.92 1.99 -15.11
CA SER A 187 0.85 2.53 -16.48
C SER A 187 -0.38 3.41 -16.68
N ASN A 188 -0.15 4.66 -17.08
CA ASN A 188 -1.15 5.72 -17.20
C ASN A 188 -1.73 5.85 -18.62
N ASP A 189 -1.37 4.95 -19.54
CA ASP A 189 -2.03 4.93 -20.83
C ASP A 189 -3.43 4.37 -20.57
N GLY A 190 -4.44 5.24 -20.60
CA GLY A 190 -5.86 4.88 -20.48
C GLY A 190 -6.35 3.89 -21.55
N THR A 191 -5.45 3.39 -22.39
CA THR A 191 -5.62 2.10 -23.06
C THR A 191 -5.30 0.98 -22.06
N PRO A 192 -6.28 0.17 -21.60
CA PRO A 192 -5.94 -1.13 -21.01
C PRO A 192 -4.90 -1.75 -21.92
N SER A 193 -3.73 -2.15 -21.41
CA SER A 193 -2.60 -2.59 -22.24
C SER A 193 -3.14 -3.51 -23.35
N MET A 194 -3.31 -2.93 -24.55
CA MET A 194 -3.75 -3.63 -25.77
C MET A 194 -2.51 -4.33 -26.36
N ALA A 195 -1.53 -4.67 -25.51
CA ALA A 195 -0.65 -5.78 -25.80
C ALA A 195 -1.56 -7.02 -25.83
N PRO A 196 -1.71 -7.64 -27.01
CA PRO A 196 -2.77 -8.59 -27.27
C PRO A 196 -2.66 -9.79 -26.32
N HIS A 197 -3.78 -10.10 -25.66
CA HIS A 197 -4.18 -11.46 -25.29
C HIS A 197 -3.06 -12.37 -24.77
N ASP A 198 -2.46 -12.04 -23.63
CA ASP A 198 -1.90 -13.10 -22.80
C ASP A 198 -3.01 -13.61 -21.87
N PRO A 199 -3.71 -14.70 -22.22
CA PRO A 199 -4.78 -15.24 -21.37
C PRO A 199 -4.27 -15.54 -19.95
N ALA A 200 -2.98 -15.87 -19.79
CA ALA A 200 -2.39 -16.11 -18.49
C ALA A 200 -2.41 -14.86 -17.58
N ARG A 201 -2.22 -13.66 -18.14
CA ARG A 201 -2.31 -12.40 -17.35
C ARG A 201 -3.75 -12.09 -16.95
N LEU A 202 -4.74 -12.45 -17.76
CA LEU A 202 -6.15 -12.21 -17.45
C LEU A 202 -6.68 -13.20 -16.41
N GLU A 203 -6.13 -14.42 -16.39
CA GLU A 203 -6.45 -15.44 -15.39
C GLU A 203 -5.77 -15.16 -14.04
N ASP A 204 -4.65 -14.43 -14.01
CA ASP A 204 -3.94 -14.09 -12.79
C ASP A 204 -4.79 -13.26 -11.81
N ALA A 205 -4.90 -13.76 -10.59
CA ALA A 205 -5.76 -13.19 -9.56
C ALA A 205 -5.27 -11.82 -9.07
N ALA A 206 -3.95 -11.59 -9.06
CA ALA A 206 -3.38 -10.32 -8.64
C ALA A 206 -3.62 -9.23 -9.68
N VAL A 207 -3.45 -9.54 -10.97
CA VAL A 207 -3.78 -8.63 -12.09
C VAL A 207 -5.27 -8.26 -12.06
N ARG A 208 -6.16 -9.25 -11.91
CA ARG A 208 -7.60 -8.98 -11.81
C ARG A 208 -7.94 -8.10 -10.60
N PHE A 209 -7.36 -8.38 -9.44
CA PHE A 209 -7.53 -7.54 -8.26
C PHE A 209 -7.05 -6.11 -8.52
N ILE A 210 -5.87 -5.90 -9.13
CA ILE A 210 -5.37 -4.55 -9.44
C ILE A 210 -6.31 -3.83 -10.41
N ARG A 211 -6.86 -4.51 -11.42
CA ARG A 211 -7.75 -3.88 -12.40
C ARG A 211 -9.12 -3.56 -11.85
N PHE A 212 -9.77 -4.54 -11.25
CA PHE A 212 -11.20 -4.50 -10.95
C PHE A 212 -11.52 -4.36 -9.46
N GLY A 213 -10.52 -4.50 -8.59
CA GLY A 213 -10.76 -4.62 -7.16
C GLY A 213 -11.31 -5.98 -6.79
N GLY A 214 -11.77 -6.07 -5.56
CA GLY A 214 -12.29 -7.29 -4.97
C GLY A 214 -12.25 -7.21 -3.45
N PRO A 215 -12.79 -8.22 -2.77
CA PRO A 215 -12.70 -8.30 -1.33
C PRO A 215 -11.24 -8.38 -0.89
N ILE A 216 -10.89 -7.67 0.19
CA ILE A 216 -9.58 -7.79 0.80
C ILE A 216 -9.58 -9.08 1.63
N LEU A 217 -8.76 -10.05 1.22
CA LEU A 217 -8.46 -11.23 2.02
C LEU A 217 -7.01 -11.15 2.49
N ILE A 218 -6.79 -11.27 3.79
CA ILE A 218 -5.46 -11.33 4.41
C ILE A 218 -5.50 -12.47 5.41
N ASP A 219 -4.63 -13.45 5.22
CA ASP A 219 -4.51 -14.61 6.11
C ASP A 219 -5.84 -15.37 6.29
N GLY A 220 -6.55 -15.60 5.19
CA GLY A 220 -7.86 -16.24 5.14
C GLY A 220 -9.01 -15.41 5.71
N LYS A 221 -8.74 -14.23 6.29
CA LYS A 221 -9.77 -13.34 6.84
C LYS A 221 -10.23 -12.36 5.76
N LYS A 222 -11.55 -12.24 5.60
CA LYS A 222 -12.17 -11.28 4.69
C LYS A 222 -12.41 -9.94 5.40
N TYR A 223 -12.09 -8.85 4.73
CA TYR A 223 -12.33 -7.47 5.18
C TYR A 223 -13.19 -6.74 4.15
N GLU A 224 -14.34 -6.27 4.61
CA GLU A 224 -15.27 -5.47 3.80
C GLU A 224 -14.95 -3.98 3.92
N PRO A 225 -15.26 -3.15 2.90
CA PRO A 225 -15.15 -1.70 3.00
C PRO A 225 -15.85 -1.12 4.24
N GLY A 226 -15.30 -0.03 4.73
CA GLY A 226 -15.85 0.75 5.83
C GLY A 226 -14.99 0.72 7.10
N PRO A 227 -15.39 1.56 8.08
CA PRO A 227 -14.55 1.88 9.24
C PRO A 227 -14.27 0.68 10.13
N ARG A 228 -15.24 -0.22 10.31
CA ARG A 228 -15.11 -1.37 11.22
C ARG A 228 -13.96 -2.32 10.83
N HIS A 229 -13.85 -2.66 9.55
CA HIS A 229 -12.76 -3.53 9.09
C HIS A 229 -11.45 -2.77 8.87
N ALA A 230 -11.51 -1.49 8.50
CA ALA A 230 -10.34 -0.61 8.51
C ALA A 230 -9.67 -0.60 9.89
N GLN A 231 -10.44 -0.35 10.94
CA GLN A 231 -10.01 -0.41 12.34
C GLN A 231 -9.40 -1.76 12.71
N ARG A 232 -10.07 -2.85 12.33
CA ARG A 232 -9.57 -4.21 12.61
C ARG A 232 -8.19 -4.44 11.99
N ILE A 233 -7.96 -4.02 10.75
CA ILE A 233 -6.64 -4.11 10.11
C ILE A 233 -5.61 -3.30 10.90
N LEU A 234 -5.93 -2.06 11.29
CA LEU A 234 -4.99 -1.24 12.07
C LEU A 234 -4.56 -1.92 13.37
N LEU A 235 -5.50 -2.57 14.08
CA LEU A 235 -5.20 -3.31 15.31
C LEU A 235 -4.32 -4.53 15.07
N GLU A 236 -4.56 -5.30 14.00
CA GLU A 236 -3.74 -6.47 13.68
C GLU A 236 -2.29 -6.06 13.35
N PHE A 237 -2.11 -4.95 12.63
CA PHE A 237 -0.77 -4.41 12.36
C PHE A 237 -0.12 -3.77 13.60
N ALA A 238 -0.90 -3.14 14.48
CA ALA A 238 -0.39 -2.60 15.74
C ALA A 238 0.12 -3.71 16.66
N GLY A 239 -0.61 -4.83 16.77
CA GLY A 239 -0.16 -6.01 17.51
C GLY A 239 1.14 -6.58 16.94
N LEU A 240 1.25 -6.71 15.62
CA LEU A 240 2.50 -7.14 14.99
C LEU A 240 3.63 -6.12 15.23
N LEU A 241 3.36 -4.81 15.23
CA LEU A 241 4.35 -3.78 15.56
C LEU A 241 4.85 -3.89 17.02
N ASP A 242 3.96 -4.23 17.97
CA ASP A 242 4.34 -4.47 19.37
C ASP A 242 5.23 -5.71 19.51
N GLU A 243 5.01 -6.75 18.70
CA GLU A 243 5.85 -7.95 18.66
C GLU A 243 7.19 -7.72 17.95
N VAL A 244 7.18 -6.97 16.84
CA VAL A 244 8.37 -6.81 16.00
C VAL A 244 9.26 -5.62 16.39
N GLY A 245 8.68 -4.62 17.03
CA GLY A 245 9.32 -3.37 17.41
C GLY A 245 10.15 -3.52 18.67
N THR A 246 11.24 -2.75 18.74
CA THR A 246 11.96 -2.50 20.00
C THR A 246 11.24 -1.40 20.77
N HIS A 247 11.57 -1.23 22.06
CA HIS A 247 10.91 -0.23 22.91
C HIS A 247 10.96 1.21 22.33
N TRP A 248 12.03 1.57 21.59
CA TRP A 248 12.18 2.89 20.98
C TRP A 248 11.35 3.06 19.69
N MET A 249 10.79 1.97 19.17
CA MET A 249 9.88 1.94 18.02
C MET A 249 8.40 1.84 18.41
N ALA A 250 8.08 1.72 19.70
CA ALA A 250 6.73 1.59 20.24
C ALA A 250 5.77 2.73 19.83
N ASN A 251 6.33 3.88 19.42
CA ASN A 251 5.53 5.01 18.93
C ASN A 251 4.72 4.66 17.68
N TYR A 252 5.18 3.76 16.81
CA TYR A 252 4.42 3.37 15.61
C TYR A 252 3.15 2.59 15.95
N ALA A 253 3.21 1.65 16.88
CA ALA A 253 2.02 0.93 17.35
C ALA A 253 1.04 1.90 18.03
N ARG A 254 1.54 2.78 18.91
CA ARG A 254 0.74 3.85 19.55
C ARG A 254 0.04 4.75 18.54
N LEU A 255 0.73 5.13 17.46
CA LEU A 255 0.14 5.90 16.38
C LEU A 255 -1.02 5.14 15.72
N LEU A 256 -0.87 3.84 15.44
CA LEU A 256 -1.99 3.05 14.88
C LEU A 256 -3.18 2.94 15.84
N TYR A 257 -2.94 2.78 17.14
CA TYR A 257 -4.02 2.79 18.15
C TYR A 257 -4.75 4.15 18.15
N MET A 258 -4.04 5.27 18.07
CA MET A 258 -4.67 6.59 17.97
C MET A 258 -5.47 6.73 16.66
N VAL A 259 -4.92 6.30 15.52
CA VAL A 259 -5.65 6.36 14.24
C VAL A 259 -6.91 5.50 14.29
N HIS A 260 -6.84 4.30 14.86
CA HIS A 260 -7.99 3.43 15.10
C HIS A 260 -9.12 4.16 15.84
N ASP A 261 -8.79 4.89 16.91
CA ASP A 261 -9.77 5.62 17.72
C ASP A 261 -10.42 6.77 16.94
N THR A 262 -9.63 7.49 16.13
CA THR A 262 -10.15 8.57 15.27
C THR A 262 -11.02 8.07 14.10
N MET A 263 -10.93 6.78 13.74
CA MET A 263 -11.85 6.16 12.79
C MET A 263 -13.20 5.79 13.43
N ALA A 264 -13.23 5.66 14.76
CA ALA A 264 -14.43 5.30 15.53
C ALA A 264 -15.33 6.50 15.80
N ALA A 265 -14.75 7.70 15.87
CA ALA A 265 -15.46 8.89 16.27
C ALA A 265 -16.51 9.28 15.21
N PRO A 266 -17.81 9.33 15.55
CA PRO A 266 -18.81 9.88 14.65
C PRO A 266 -18.48 11.35 14.39
N HIS A 267 -18.58 11.78 13.13
CA HIS A 267 -18.56 13.20 12.79
C HIS A 267 -19.61 13.90 13.66
N PRO A 268 -19.28 14.94 14.45
CA PRO A 268 -20.30 15.75 15.07
C PRO A 268 -21.16 16.31 13.94
N ARG A 269 -22.45 15.97 13.97
CA ARG A 269 -23.42 16.53 13.04
C ARG A 269 -23.43 18.04 13.27
N SER A 270 -23.01 18.79 12.25
CA SER A 270 -23.22 20.24 12.15
C SER A 270 -24.70 20.56 12.08
#